data_AF-A0A849TQL1-F1
#
_entry.id   AF-A0A849TQL1-F1
#
_cell.length_a   1.000
_cell.length_b   1.000
_cell.length_c   1.000
_cell.angle_alpha   90.00
_cell.angle_beta   90.00
_cell.angle_gamma   90.00
#
_symmetry.space_group_name_H-M   'P 1'
#
loop_
_entity.id
_entity.type
_entity.pdbx_description
1 polymer ?
#
loop_
_entity_poly.entity_id
_entity_poly.type
_entity_poly.pdbx_seq_one_letter_code
_entity_poly.pdbx_strand_id
1 'polypeptide(L)'
;MAQSILLDTCTFLWVIRDSPELSPNARSIFIDPENTIFLSAVSAWEISVKHGLGKLPLTVSPHIYVPAERLRHNISSLPLEEGAASAVSRLPPLHNDPFDRMLICQAVTHGLTLLTPDSLIHQYHVNVTW
;
A
#
# COMPACT_ATOMS: atom_id res chain seq x y z
N MET A 1 -2.66 15.38 -14.18
CA MET A 1 -3.41 14.28 -14.83
C MET A 1 -3.82 13.34 -13.73
N ALA A 2 -5.06 12.87 -13.71
CA ALA A 2 -5.55 11.92 -12.72
C ALA A 2 -4.65 10.67 -12.68
N GLN A 3 -4.26 10.23 -11.47
CA GLN A 3 -3.43 9.04 -11.27
C GLN A 3 -4.14 8.02 -10.38
N SER A 4 -3.88 6.75 -10.64
CA SER A 4 -4.28 5.65 -9.76
C SER A 4 -3.09 5.26 -8.88
N ILE A 5 -3.22 5.47 -7.58
CA ILE A 5 -2.14 5.34 -6.60
C ILE A 5 -2.42 4.15 -5.68
N LEU A 6 -1.44 3.26 -5.53
CA LEU A 6 -1.49 2.19 -4.54
C LEU A 6 -0.65 2.60 -3.33
N LEU A 7 -1.27 2.69 -2.17
CA LEU A 7 -0.56 2.96 -0.92
C LEU A 7 0.22 1.72 -0.48
N ASP A 8 1.47 1.94 -0.10
CA ASP A 8 2.18 1.03 0.81
C ASP A 8 1.44 0.94 2.15
N THR A 9 1.56 -0.19 2.84
CA THR A 9 1.04 -0.39 4.18
C THR A 9 1.55 0.65 5.17
N CYS A 10 2.85 1.00 5.13
CA CYS A 10 3.39 2.04 6.01
C CYS A 10 2.81 3.42 5.66
N THR A 11 2.73 3.75 4.38
CA THR A 11 2.12 5.00 3.88
C THR A 11 0.67 5.13 4.35
N PHE A 12 -0.14 4.06 4.24
CA PHE A 12 -1.50 4.05 4.76
C PHE A 12 -1.54 4.36 6.27
N LEU A 13 -0.71 3.69 7.07
CA LEU A 13 -0.65 3.93 8.52
C LEU A 13 -0.20 5.36 8.86
N TRP A 14 0.66 5.96 8.04
CA TRP A 14 1.10 7.35 8.23
C TRP A 14 0.03 8.36 7.84
N VAL A 15 -0.67 8.14 6.72
CA VAL A 15 -1.82 8.96 6.30
C VAL A 15 -2.86 9.05 7.41
N ILE A 16 -3.27 7.89 7.95
CA ILE A 16 -4.38 7.86 8.93
C ILE A 16 -4.02 8.47 10.28
N ARG A 17 -2.71 8.59 10.58
CA ARG A 17 -2.14 9.16 11.81
C ARG A 17 -1.64 10.59 11.64
N ASP A 18 -1.74 11.16 10.44
CA ASP A 18 -1.11 12.44 10.07
C ASP A 18 0.38 12.50 10.45
N SER A 19 1.11 11.43 10.11
CA SER A 19 2.49 11.22 10.56
C SER A 19 3.49 12.16 9.87
N PRO A 20 4.48 12.74 10.58
CA PRO A 20 5.50 13.60 9.98
C PRO A 20 6.40 12.86 8.98
N GLU A 21 6.45 11.53 9.03
CA GLU A 21 7.16 10.68 8.07
C GLU A 21 6.55 10.75 6.66
N LEU A 22 5.25 11.10 6.54
CA LEU A 22 4.62 11.25 5.24
C LEU A 22 5.19 12.48 4.53
N SER A 23 5.93 12.23 3.44
CA SER A 23 6.62 13.26 2.66
C SER A 23 5.65 14.35 2.15
N PRO A 24 6.11 15.59 1.92
CA PRO A 24 5.30 16.64 1.31
C PRO A 24 4.69 16.25 -0.05
N ASN A 25 5.43 15.47 -0.86
CA ASN A 25 4.95 15.02 -2.16
C ASN A 25 3.87 13.94 -2.00
N ALA A 26 4.09 12.92 -1.16
CA ALA A 26 3.07 11.93 -0.81
C ALA A 26 1.79 12.56 -0.26
N ARG A 27 1.92 13.59 0.61
CA ARG A 27 0.79 14.38 1.10
C ARG A 27 0.03 15.04 -0.05
N SER A 28 0.74 15.74 -0.94
CA SER A 28 0.15 16.41 -2.10
C SER A 28 -0.59 15.43 -3.01
N ILE A 29 -0.02 14.26 -3.28
CA ILE A 29 -0.62 13.23 -4.12
C ILE A 29 -1.88 12.67 -3.47
N PHE A 30 -1.83 12.43 -2.16
CA PHE A 30 -2.94 11.85 -1.40
C PHE A 30 -4.16 12.80 -1.32
N ILE A 31 -3.94 14.10 -1.13
CA ILE A 31 -5.03 15.09 -0.99
C ILE A 31 -5.61 15.57 -2.32
N ASP A 32 -4.94 15.29 -3.44
CA ASP A 32 -5.39 15.70 -4.77
C ASP A 32 -6.64 14.89 -5.17
N PRO A 33 -7.82 15.52 -5.31
CA PRO A 33 -9.08 14.82 -5.58
C PRO A 33 -9.14 14.19 -6.97
N GLU A 34 -8.24 14.57 -7.89
CA GLU A 34 -8.14 13.94 -9.20
C GLU A 34 -7.48 12.55 -9.13
N ASN A 35 -6.80 12.23 -8.03
CA ASN A 35 -6.17 10.93 -7.84
C ASN A 35 -7.16 9.93 -7.22
N THR A 36 -7.13 8.70 -7.74
CA THR A 36 -7.82 7.58 -7.11
C THR A 36 -6.83 6.82 -6.24
N ILE A 37 -7.07 6.81 -4.93
CA ILE A 37 -6.18 6.15 -3.97
C ILE A 37 -6.70 4.75 -3.66
N PHE A 38 -5.82 3.76 -3.64
CA PHE A 38 -6.12 2.36 -3.35
C PHE A 38 -5.32 1.86 -2.15
N LEU A 39 -5.95 0.98 -1.37
CA LEU A 39 -5.30 0.13 -0.38
C LEU A 39 -5.52 -1.33 -0.76
N SER A 40 -4.43 -2.08 -0.88
CA SER A 40 -4.50 -3.51 -1.19
C SER A 40 -5.04 -4.35 -0.02
N ALA A 41 -5.77 -5.41 -0.35
CA ALA A 41 -6.06 -6.50 0.58
C ALA A 41 -4.78 -7.12 1.19
N VAL A 42 -3.64 -7.05 0.50
CA VAL A 42 -2.31 -7.47 1.00
C VAL A 42 -1.88 -6.61 2.18
N SER A 43 -2.09 -5.29 2.14
CA SER A 43 -1.80 -4.41 3.27
C SER A 43 -2.68 -4.73 4.48
N ALA A 44 -3.96 -5.09 4.25
CA ALA A 44 -4.83 -5.56 5.33
C ALA A 44 -4.33 -6.89 5.93
N TRP A 45 -3.82 -7.80 5.10
CA TRP A 45 -3.19 -9.04 5.53
C TRP A 45 -1.94 -8.77 6.37
N GLU A 46 -1.04 -7.89 5.90
CA GLU A 46 0.17 -7.49 6.62
C GLU A 46 -0.14 -6.87 7.99
N ILE A 47 -1.08 -5.91 8.02
CA ILE A 47 -1.55 -5.27 9.28
C ILE A 47 -2.08 -6.34 10.24
N SER A 48 -2.83 -7.31 9.72
CA SER A 48 -3.38 -8.40 10.54
C SER A 48 -2.31 -9.28 11.14
N VAL A 49 -1.29 -9.64 10.35
CA VAL A 49 -0.13 -10.42 10.82
C VAL A 49 0.68 -9.62 11.84
N LYS A 50 1.01 -8.36 11.56
CA LYS A 50 1.79 -7.50 12.48
C LYS A 50 1.05 -7.28 13.80
N HIS A 51 -0.26 -7.08 13.77
CA HIS A 51 -1.09 -6.96 14.97
C HIS A 51 -1.11 -8.27 15.78
N GLY A 52 -1.32 -9.43 15.14
CA GLY A 52 -1.30 -10.73 15.81
C GLY A 52 0.05 -11.07 16.46
N LEU A 53 1.15 -10.56 15.89
CA LEU A 53 2.50 -10.67 16.44
C LEU A 53 2.82 -9.61 17.53
N GLY A 54 1.87 -8.73 17.88
CA GLY A 54 2.07 -7.65 18.85
C GLY A 54 2.97 -6.50 18.36
N LYS A 55 3.35 -6.50 17.08
CA LYS A 55 4.24 -5.49 16.47
C LYS A 55 3.51 -4.23 16.02
N LEU A 56 2.18 -4.30 15.92
CA LEU A 56 1.32 -3.17 15.58
C LEU A 56 0.13 -3.15 16.54
N PRO A 57 0.22 -2.43 17.68
CA PRO A 57 -0.89 -2.32 18.61
C PRO A 57 -2.00 -1.48 17.99
N LEU A 58 -3.22 -2.03 17.96
CA LEU A 58 -4.44 -1.35 17.52
C LEU A 58 -5.48 -1.45 18.65
N THR A 59 -6.32 -0.43 18.80
CA THR A 59 -7.39 -0.40 19.82
C THR A 59 -8.54 -1.35 19.49
N VAL A 60 -8.69 -1.68 18.21
CA VAL A 60 -9.67 -2.62 17.68
C VAL A 60 -8.99 -3.56 16.70
N SER A 61 -9.58 -4.72 16.47
CA SER A 61 -9.04 -5.72 15.56
C SER A 61 -8.88 -5.17 14.13
N PRO A 62 -7.84 -5.61 13.39
CA PRO A 62 -7.58 -5.22 12.00
C PRO A 62 -8.79 -5.30 11.05
N HIS A 63 -9.65 -6.32 11.20
CA HIS A 63 -10.83 -6.51 10.35
C HIS A 63 -11.89 -5.41 10.51
N ILE A 64 -11.88 -4.66 11.61
CA ILE A 64 -12.71 -3.46 11.84
C ILE A 64 -11.91 -2.22 11.48
N TYR A 65 -10.67 -2.14 11.97
CA TYR A 65 -9.81 -0.97 11.85
C TYR A 65 -9.55 -0.58 10.39
N VAL A 66 -9.11 -1.54 9.56
CA VAL A 66 -8.66 -1.24 8.19
C VAL A 66 -9.82 -0.74 7.32
N PRO A 67 -10.99 -1.40 7.25
CA PRO A 67 -12.11 -0.87 6.46
C PRO A 67 -12.62 0.48 6.95
N ALA A 68 -12.69 0.69 8.26
CA ALA A 68 -13.18 1.95 8.84
C ALA A 68 -12.28 3.13 8.47
N GLU A 69 -10.96 2.98 8.66
CA GLU A 69 -9.99 4.02 8.31
C GLU A 69 -9.93 4.25 6.80
N ARG A 70 -9.97 3.18 6.01
CA ARG A 70 -9.98 3.29 4.54
C ARG A 70 -11.18 4.11 4.03
N LEU A 71 -12.38 3.85 4.57
CA LEU A 71 -13.59 4.61 4.23
C LEU A 71 -13.54 6.06 4.74
N ARG A 72 -13.05 6.28 5.97
CA ARG A 72 -12.89 7.62 6.56
C ARG A 72 -12.00 8.54 5.70
N HIS A 73 -11.02 7.95 5.03
CA HIS A 73 -10.01 8.64 4.23
C HIS A 73 -10.27 8.59 2.72
N ASN A 74 -11.45 8.14 2.28
CA ASN A 74 -11.79 8.00 0.86
C ASN A 74 -10.79 7.16 0.04
N ILE A 75 -10.23 6.13 0.66
CA ILE A 75 -9.32 5.20 0.00
C ILE A 75 -10.16 4.05 -0.56
N SER A 76 -9.91 3.60 -1.78
CA SER A 76 -10.59 2.46 -2.40
C SER A 76 -9.93 1.13 -2.02
N SER A 77 -10.71 0.04 -1.93
CA SER A 77 -10.15 -1.29 -1.68
C SER A 77 -9.65 -1.89 -3.00
N LEU A 78 -8.48 -2.50 -3.00
CA LEU A 78 -7.97 -3.28 -4.13
C LEU A 78 -7.89 -4.77 -3.75
N PRO A 79 -8.78 -5.63 -4.29
CA PRO A 79 -8.70 -7.08 -4.11
C PRO A 79 -7.37 -7.66 -4.62
N LEU A 80 -6.96 -8.80 -4.09
CA LEU A 80 -5.83 -9.56 -4.63
C LEU A 80 -6.35 -10.63 -5.59
N GLU A 81 -6.05 -10.47 -6.87
CA GLU A 81 -6.40 -11.45 -7.91
C GLU A 81 -5.26 -12.47 -8.13
N GLU A 82 -5.62 -13.67 -8.58
CA GLU A 82 -4.67 -14.75 -8.88
C GLU A 82 -3.60 -14.32 -9.92
N GLY A 83 -3.98 -13.49 -10.89
CA GLY A 83 -3.07 -12.95 -11.90
C GLY A 83 -1.95 -12.09 -11.30
N ALA A 84 -2.28 -11.25 -10.31
CA ALA A 84 -1.30 -10.46 -9.59
C ALA A 84 -0.47 -11.35 -8.64
N ALA A 85 -1.11 -12.26 -7.91
CA ALA A 85 -0.42 -13.15 -6.97
C ALA A 85 0.62 -14.04 -7.68
N SER A 86 0.26 -14.65 -8.80
CA SER A 86 1.15 -15.52 -9.59
C SER A 86 2.29 -14.77 -10.29
N ALA A 87 2.14 -13.46 -10.50
CA ALA A 87 3.18 -12.61 -11.10
C ALA A 87 4.47 -12.55 -10.27
N VAL A 88 4.43 -12.90 -8.98
CA VAL A 88 5.62 -12.92 -8.10
C VAL A 88 6.73 -13.81 -8.62
N SER A 89 6.38 -14.87 -9.34
CA SER A 89 7.33 -15.80 -9.96
C SER A 89 8.24 -15.11 -10.99
N ARG A 90 7.82 -13.96 -11.52
CA ARG A 90 8.55 -13.14 -12.50
C ARG A 90 9.32 -11.98 -11.87
N LEU A 91 9.10 -11.70 -10.58
CA LEU A 91 9.78 -10.60 -9.90
C LEU A 91 11.21 -10.97 -9.54
N PRO A 92 12.20 -10.11 -9.85
CA PRO A 92 13.56 -10.24 -9.35
C PRO A 92 13.61 -10.48 -7.83
N PRO A 93 14.54 -11.31 -7.33
CA PRO A 93 14.70 -11.58 -5.90
C PRO A 93 15.50 -10.46 -5.20
N LEU A 94 15.09 -9.20 -5.38
CA LEU A 94 15.72 -8.03 -4.73
C LEU A 94 15.18 -7.78 -3.32
N HIS A 95 13.93 -8.17 -3.07
CA HIS A 95 13.26 -8.04 -1.79
C HIS A 95 12.75 -9.40 -1.28
N ASN A 96 12.83 -9.62 0.03
CA ASN A 96 12.39 -10.85 0.72
C ASN A 96 11.00 -10.72 1.35
N ASP A 97 10.48 -9.51 1.56
CA ASP A 97 9.17 -9.33 2.18
C ASP A 97 8.06 -9.77 1.19
N PRO A 98 7.25 -10.79 1.51
CA PRO A 98 6.20 -11.26 0.63
C PRO A 98 5.09 -10.21 0.41
N PHE A 99 4.83 -9.32 1.36
CA PHE A 99 3.80 -8.29 1.25
C PHE A 99 4.21 -7.23 0.22
N ASP A 100 5.43 -6.71 0.34
CA ASP A 100 5.95 -5.71 -0.60
C ASP A 100 6.07 -6.27 -2.01
N ARG A 101 6.51 -7.52 -2.15
CA ARG A 101 6.51 -8.22 -3.44
C ARG A 101 5.11 -8.31 -4.04
N MET A 102 4.08 -8.55 -3.23
CA MET A 102 2.70 -8.58 -3.75
C MET A 102 2.17 -7.19 -4.10
N LEU A 103 2.53 -6.15 -3.34
CA LEU A 103 2.19 -4.76 -3.67
C LEU A 103 2.82 -4.35 -5.00
N ILE A 104 4.09 -4.72 -5.24
CA ILE A 104 4.76 -4.52 -6.53
C ILE A 104 4.01 -5.25 -7.64
N CYS A 105 3.67 -6.53 -7.45
CA CYS A 105 2.91 -7.29 -8.43
C CYS A 105 1.58 -6.61 -8.79
N GLN A 106 0.80 -6.19 -7.79
CA GLN A 106 -0.47 -5.51 -8.05
C GLN A 106 -0.28 -4.18 -8.74
N ALA A 107 0.70 -3.37 -8.33
CA ALA A 107 0.99 -2.10 -8.98
C ALA A 107 1.35 -2.30 -10.47
N VAL A 108 2.20 -3.29 -10.77
CA VAL A 108 2.57 -3.61 -12.16
C VAL A 108 1.37 -4.15 -12.95
N THR A 109 0.60 -5.09 -12.39
CA THR A 109 -0.54 -5.71 -13.08
C THR A 109 -1.64 -4.70 -13.40
N HIS A 110 -1.91 -3.75 -12.51
CA HIS A 110 -2.97 -2.76 -12.64
C HIS A 110 -2.49 -1.40 -13.17
N GLY A 111 -1.20 -1.25 -13.49
CA GLY A 111 -0.62 0.01 -13.98
C GLY A 111 -0.67 1.15 -12.97
N LEU A 112 -0.59 0.84 -11.67
CA LEU A 112 -0.67 1.81 -10.58
C LEU A 112 0.70 2.39 -10.24
N THR A 113 0.72 3.58 -9.68
CA THR A 113 1.92 4.14 -9.03
C THR A 113 1.93 3.76 -7.56
N LEU A 114 3.00 3.13 -7.09
CA LEU A 114 3.17 2.80 -5.68
C LEU A 114 3.66 4.02 -4.91
N LEU A 115 2.95 4.38 -3.83
CA LEU A 115 3.33 5.47 -2.93
C LEU A 115 4.04 4.88 -1.71
N THR A 116 5.37 4.83 -1.75
CA THR A 116 6.21 4.14 -0.74
C THR A 116 7.51 4.91 -0.48
N PRO A 117 8.01 4.93 0.77
CA PRO A 117 9.36 5.40 1.09
C PRO A 117 10.46 4.36 0.75
N ASP A 118 10.11 3.11 0.43
CA ASP A 118 11.08 2.02 0.37
C ASP A 118 11.93 2.07 -0.91
N SER A 119 13.17 2.53 -0.74
CA SER A 119 14.22 2.58 -1.77
C SER A 119 14.49 1.26 -2.51
N LEU A 120 14.23 0.09 -1.89
CA LEU A 120 14.37 -1.20 -2.57
C LEU A 120 13.31 -1.38 -3.66
N ILE A 121 12.10 -0.87 -3.44
CA ILE A 121 11.00 -0.98 -4.39
C ILE A 121 11.31 -0.19 -5.68
N HIS A 122 12.05 0.92 -5.58
CA HIS A 122 12.47 1.71 -6.74
C HIS A 122 13.39 0.95 -7.72
N GLN A 123 13.95 -0.20 -7.32
CA GLN A 123 14.79 -1.03 -8.19
C GLN A 123 13.96 -1.98 -9.06
N TYR A 124 12.66 -2.12 -8.79
CA TYR A 124 11.75 -2.88 -9.62
C TYR A 124 11.23 -2.06 -10.80
N HIS A 125 10.79 -2.74 -11.85
CA HIS A 125 10.14 -2.10 -13.00
C HIS A 125 8.68 -1.76 -12.67
N VAL A 126 8.47 -0.79 -11.78
CA VAL A 126 7.18 -0.31 -11.31
C VAL A 126 7.23 1.20 -11.13
N ASN A 127 6.11 1.89 -11.35
CA ASN A 127 6.02 3.32 -11.08
C ASN A 127 6.02 3.54 -9.57
N VAL A 128 6.93 4.38 -9.08
CA VAL A 128 7.06 4.71 -7.65
C VAL A 128 7.14 6.21 -7.46
N THR A 129 6.53 6.71 -6.40
CA THR A 129 6.67 8.10 -5.95
C THR A 129 6.66 8.14 -4.41
N TRP A 130 7.26 9.19 -3.84
CA TRP A 130 7.33 9.43 -2.40
C TRP A 130 7.27 10.91 -2.11
#